data_AF-A0A5M5ZQU2-F1
#
_entry.id   AF-A0A5M5ZQU2-F1
#
_cell.length_a   1.000
_cell.length_b   1.000
_cell.length_c   1.000
_cell.angle_alpha   90.00
_cell.angle_beta   90.00
_cell.angle_gamma   90.00
#
_symmetry.space_group_name_H-M   'P 1'
#
loop_
_entity.id
_entity.type
_entity.pdbx_description
1 polymer ?
#
loop_
_entity_poly.entity_id
_entity_poly.type
_entity_poly.pdbx_seq_one_letter_code
_entity_poly.pdbx_strand_id
1 'polypeptide(L)'
;MELKEVVDKLKELGGLPSYSSSDKSEIERLYKEVLGKEFTKTSCNDCYRDAVIEMTVYIKKNNRMKEKCNYRLKNGVLLQPEFGSSEMYTNDNLTDEVAEKYLAKNPKGEIYFAHVPTDWKERINKRVYNQSLLDSMVESLQDGVSEESVTDTLKDFQINGKKISKKALNLHLSKAIEIVSAMQGEDEDKVNEKE
;
A
#
# COMPACT_ATOMS: atom_id res chain seq x y z
N MET A 1 5.46 -14.08 -10.80
CA MET A 1 6.38 -14.29 -11.93
C MET A 1 7.46 -13.24 -11.83
N GLU A 2 8.72 -13.60 -12.02
CA GLU A 2 9.81 -12.63 -11.98
C GLU A 2 9.83 -11.77 -13.25
N LEU A 3 10.26 -10.51 -13.17
CA LEU A 3 10.26 -9.60 -14.32
C LEU A 3 11.03 -10.18 -15.52
N LYS A 4 12.15 -10.86 -15.25
CA LYS A 4 12.98 -11.49 -16.27
C LYS A 4 12.23 -12.58 -17.03
N GLU A 5 11.52 -13.45 -16.31
CA GLU A 5 10.72 -14.53 -16.89
C GLU A 5 9.62 -13.96 -17.81
N VAL A 6 8.95 -12.90 -17.37
CA VAL A 6 7.93 -12.20 -18.16
C VAL A 6 8.54 -11.61 -19.43
N VAL A 7 9.69 -10.95 -19.33
CA VAL A 7 10.37 -10.36 -20.48
C VAL A 7 10.74 -11.41 -21.52
N ASP A 8 11.26 -12.56 -21.08
CA ASP A 8 11.65 -13.64 -21.98
C ASP A 8 10.43 -14.27 -22.65
N LYS A 9 9.34 -14.51 -21.90
CA LYS A 9 8.05 -14.94 -22.48
C LYS A 9 7.48 -13.97 -23.50
N LEU A 10 7.52 -12.67 -23.22
CA LEU A 10 7.01 -11.66 -24.16
C LEU A 10 7.83 -11.61 -25.46
N LYS A 11 9.15 -11.88 -25.39
CA LYS A 11 9.98 -12.01 -26.61
C LYS A 11 9.58 -13.23 -27.43
N GLU A 12 9.39 -14.37 -26.78
CA GLU A 12 8.93 -15.60 -27.45
C GLU A 12 7.59 -15.38 -28.15
N LEU A 13 6.60 -14.87 -27.41
CA LEU A 13 5.27 -14.55 -27.94
C LEU A 13 5.31 -13.48 -29.04
N GLY A 14 6.20 -12.49 -28.92
CA GLY A 14 6.36 -11.44 -29.93
C GLY A 14 6.93 -11.97 -31.26
N GLY A 15 7.67 -13.08 -31.23
CA GLY A 15 8.24 -13.72 -32.42
C GLY A 15 7.30 -14.67 -33.16
N LEU A 16 6.14 -15.01 -32.59
CA LEU A 16 5.25 -16.01 -33.19
C LEU A 16 4.46 -15.44 -34.39
N PRO A 17 4.27 -16.25 -35.45
CA PRO A 17 3.45 -15.87 -36.62
C PRO A 17 1.94 -15.99 -36.36
N SER A 18 1.51 -16.74 -35.33
CA SER A 18 0.12 -16.82 -34.89
C SER A 18 0.05 -17.42 -33.49
N TYR A 19 -0.96 -17.04 -32.71
CA TYR A 19 -1.20 -17.62 -31.38
C TYR A 19 -2.16 -18.81 -31.39
N SER A 20 -1.71 -19.91 -30.78
CA SER A 20 -2.55 -21.05 -30.41
C SER A 20 -3.50 -20.71 -29.25
N SER A 21 -4.41 -21.62 -28.90
CA SER A 21 -5.29 -21.44 -27.73
C SER A 21 -4.50 -21.35 -26.42
N SER A 22 -3.36 -22.06 -26.33
CA SER A 22 -2.49 -22.01 -25.16
C SER A 22 -1.79 -20.65 -25.06
N ASP A 23 -1.26 -20.15 -26.18
CA ASP A 23 -0.58 -18.84 -26.22
C ASP A 23 -1.55 -17.72 -25.85
N LYS A 24 -2.79 -17.77 -26.36
CA LYS A 24 -3.84 -16.79 -26.02
C LYS A 24 -4.16 -16.78 -24.53
N SER A 25 -4.27 -17.97 -23.92
CA SER A 25 -4.51 -18.09 -22.48
C SER A 25 -3.34 -17.57 -21.65
N GLU A 26 -2.11 -17.79 -22.12
CA GLU A 26 -0.89 -17.24 -21.49
C GLU A 26 -0.85 -15.72 -21.59
N ILE A 27 -1.17 -15.15 -22.76
CA ILE A 27 -1.25 -13.70 -22.97
C ILE A 27 -2.30 -13.07 -22.06
N GLU A 28 -3.49 -13.68 -21.93
CA GLU A 28 -4.53 -13.21 -21.00
C GLU A 28 -4.02 -13.14 -19.56
N ARG A 29 -3.32 -14.18 -19.10
CA ARG A 29 -2.73 -14.21 -17.76
C ARG A 29 -1.64 -13.14 -17.60
N LEU A 30 -0.72 -13.05 -18.55
CA LEU A 30 0.38 -12.08 -18.51
C LEU A 30 -0.16 -10.64 -18.55
N TYR A 31 -1.22 -10.37 -19.31
CA TYR A 31 -1.82 -9.04 -19.41
C TYR A 31 -2.29 -8.54 -18.04
N LYS A 32 -2.93 -9.42 -17.26
CA LYS A 32 -3.31 -9.14 -15.87
C LYS A 32 -2.11 -8.98 -14.95
N GLU A 33 -1.07 -9.79 -15.09
CA GLU A 33 0.12 -9.71 -14.24
C GLU A 33 0.96 -8.45 -14.52
N VAL A 34 1.14 -8.08 -15.79
CA VAL A 34 2.01 -6.98 -16.21
C VAL A 34 1.31 -5.63 -16.05
N LEU A 35 0.04 -5.55 -16.43
CA LEU A 35 -0.69 -4.28 -16.52
C LEU A 35 -1.78 -4.14 -15.45
N GLY A 36 -2.08 -5.18 -14.67
CA GLY A 36 -3.14 -5.16 -13.66
C GLY A 36 -4.55 -5.06 -14.26
N LYS A 37 -4.72 -5.36 -15.56
CA LYS A 37 -5.99 -5.23 -16.30
C LYS A 37 -6.49 -6.60 -16.76
N GLU A 38 -7.80 -6.79 -16.78
CA GLU A 38 -8.40 -7.96 -17.43
C GLU A 38 -8.36 -7.80 -18.95
N PHE A 39 -7.92 -8.83 -19.66
CA PHE A 39 -7.96 -8.85 -21.12
C PHE A 39 -9.37 -9.24 -21.60
N THR A 40 -9.90 -8.50 -22.58
CA THR A 40 -11.20 -8.84 -23.19
C THR A 40 -11.01 -9.95 -24.22
N LYS A 41 -11.43 -11.17 -23.87
CA LYS A 41 -11.27 -12.36 -24.72
C LYS A 41 -11.92 -12.15 -26.10
N THR A 42 -11.21 -12.56 -27.14
CA THR A 42 -11.65 -12.38 -28.53
C THR A 42 -11.09 -13.48 -29.43
N SER A 43 -11.65 -13.66 -30.62
CA SER A 43 -11.10 -14.55 -31.64
C SER A 43 -9.97 -13.89 -32.44
N CYS A 44 -9.90 -12.56 -32.45
CA CYS A 44 -8.95 -11.76 -33.24
C CYS A 44 -7.49 -12.00 -32.81
N ASN A 45 -6.64 -12.51 -33.72
CA ASN A 45 -5.22 -12.75 -33.43
C ASN A 45 -4.45 -11.44 -33.20
N ASP A 46 -4.79 -10.39 -33.96
CA ASP A 46 -4.11 -9.10 -33.86
C ASP A 46 -4.38 -8.40 -32.52
N CYS A 47 -5.57 -8.56 -31.92
CA CYS A 47 -5.82 -8.04 -30.56
C CYS A 47 -4.88 -8.66 -29.51
N TYR A 48 -4.49 -9.94 -29.68
CA TYR A 48 -3.49 -10.56 -28.80
C TYR A 48 -2.07 -10.07 -29.11
N ARG A 49 -1.75 -9.78 -30.39
CA ARG A 49 -0.46 -9.16 -30.75
C ARG A 49 -0.33 -7.78 -30.12
N ASP A 50 -1.38 -6.97 -30.21
CA ASP A 50 -1.45 -5.64 -29.60
C ASP A 50 -1.24 -5.73 -28.07
N ALA A 51 -1.84 -6.72 -27.41
CA ALA A 51 -1.63 -6.96 -25.99
C ALA A 51 -0.17 -7.28 -25.65
N VAL A 52 0.51 -8.12 -26.46
CA VAL A 52 1.93 -8.43 -26.29
C VAL A 52 2.80 -7.18 -26.49
N ILE A 53 2.48 -6.35 -27.49
CA ILE A 53 3.16 -5.08 -27.74
C ILE A 53 2.95 -4.12 -26.56
N GLU A 54 1.73 -3.95 -26.07
CA GLU A 54 1.41 -3.08 -24.93
C GLU A 54 2.21 -3.47 -23.69
N MET A 55 2.19 -4.76 -23.32
CA MET A 55 2.97 -5.29 -22.20
C MET A 55 4.47 -5.04 -22.39
N THR A 56 5.00 -5.29 -23.59
CA THR A 56 6.42 -5.10 -23.91
C THR A 56 6.83 -3.63 -23.80
N VAL A 57 6.03 -2.72 -24.35
CA VAL A 57 6.27 -1.27 -24.28
C VAL A 57 6.19 -0.78 -22.85
N TYR A 58 5.22 -1.25 -22.07
CA TYR A 58 5.08 -0.90 -20.66
C TYR A 58 6.33 -1.31 -19.86
N ILE A 59 6.78 -2.55 -20.00
CA ILE A 59 7.97 -3.04 -19.28
C ILE A 59 9.22 -2.29 -19.74
N LYS A 60 9.40 -2.05 -21.04
CA LYS A 60 10.55 -1.27 -21.54
C LYS A 60 10.59 0.15 -20.97
N LYS A 61 9.43 0.79 -20.83
CA LYS A 61 9.33 2.16 -20.31
C LYS A 61 9.54 2.25 -18.81
N ASN A 62 8.95 1.32 -18.05
CA ASN A 62 8.90 1.41 -16.58
C ASN A 62 9.95 0.55 -15.88
N ASN A 63 10.57 -0.41 -16.58
CA ASN A 63 11.47 -1.42 -16.05
C ASN A 63 10.90 -2.20 -14.85
N ARG A 64 9.57 -2.35 -14.81
CA ARG A 64 8.82 -3.08 -13.79
C ARG A 64 7.44 -3.46 -14.31
N MET A 65 6.80 -4.44 -13.68
CA MET A 65 5.37 -4.69 -13.83
C MET A 65 4.57 -3.68 -13.02
N LYS A 66 3.31 -3.49 -13.38
CA LYS A 66 2.41 -2.64 -12.60
C LYS A 66 2.22 -3.24 -11.21
N GLU A 67 2.35 -2.40 -10.19
CA GLU A 67 2.09 -2.81 -8.82
C GLU A 67 0.63 -3.24 -8.66
N LYS A 68 0.42 -4.36 -7.98
CA LYS A 68 -0.94 -4.79 -7.59
C LYS A 68 -1.41 -3.85 -6.48
N CYS A 69 -2.51 -3.16 -6.72
CA CYS A 69 -3.17 -2.37 -5.70
C CYS A 69 -4.32 -3.17 -5.09
N ASN A 70 -4.29 -3.34 -3.77
CA ASN A 70 -5.34 -3.98 -2.97
C ASN A 70 -6.49 -3.00 -2.67
N TYR A 71 -6.33 -1.72 -3.00
CA TYR A 71 -7.37 -0.69 -2.90
C TYR A 71 -7.98 -0.44 -4.26
N ARG A 72 -9.28 -0.16 -4.29
CA ARG A 72 -9.98 0.19 -5.54
C ARG A 72 -10.90 1.37 -5.30
N LEU A 73 -10.76 2.42 -6.09
CA LEU A 73 -11.68 3.57 -6.11
C LEU A 73 -13.01 3.19 -6.76
N LYS A 74 -14.09 3.85 -6.33
CA LYS A 74 -15.38 3.82 -7.03
C LYS A 74 -15.24 4.40 -8.43
N ASN A 75 -16.08 3.94 -9.35
CA ASN A 75 -16.09 4.44 -10.73
C ASN A 75 -16.34 5.95 -10.74
N GLY A 76 -15.58 6.68 -11.57
CA GLY A 76 -15.69 8.13 -11.69
C GLY A 76 -14.99 8.94 -10.59
N VAL A 77 -14.41 8.29 -9.56
CA VAL A 77 -13.63 9.00 -8.55
C VAL A 77 -12.25 9.37 -9.09
N LEU A 78 -11.92 10.65 -8.96
CA LEU A 78 -10.57 11.18 -9.13
C LEU A 78 -10.04 11.57 -7.74
N LEU A 79 -9.14 10.75 -7.21
CA LEU A 79 -8.62 10.93 -5.86
C LEU A 79 -7.50 11.98 -5.85
N GLN A 80 -7.73 13.06 -5.10
CA GLN A 80 -6.75 14.12 -4.89
C GLN A 80 -6.21 14.01 -3.45
N PRO A 81 -4.89 13.91 -3.22
CA PRO A 81 -4.35 13.70 -1.87
C PRO A 81 -4.69 14.83 -0.89
N GLU A 82 -4.65 16.06 -1.39
CA GLU A 82 -4.85 17.29 -0.65
C GLU A 82 -5.56 18.30 -1.56
N PHE A 83 -6.40 19.14 -0.98
CA PHE A 83 -7.11 20.16 -1.74
C PHE A 83 -6.12 21.08 -2.47
N GLY A 84 -6.27 21.20 -3.79
CA GLY A 84 -5.38 22.00 -4.63
C GLY A 84 -4.08 21.32 -5.07
N SER A 85 -3.86 20.05 -4.70
CA SER A 85 -2.73 19.26 -5.24
C SER A 85 -2.88 19.06 -6.75
N SER A 86 -1.79 19.17 -7.51
CA SER A 86 -1.77 18.79 -8.93
C SER A 86 -1.78 17.27 -9.13
N GLU A 87 -1.54 16.49 -8.07
CA GLU A 87 -1.53 15.03 -8.13
C GLU A 87 -2.96 14.48 -8.11
N MET A 88 -3.25 13.61 -9.07
CA MET A 88 -4.56 13.01 -9.25
C MET A 88 -4.40 11.51 -9.49
N TYR A 89 -5.19 10.73 -8.76
CA TYR A 89 -5.14 9.28 -8.82
C TYR A 89 -6.47 8.69 -9.26
N THR A 90 -6.39 7.73 -10.17
CA THR A 90 -7.47 6.87 -10.62
C THR A 90 -7.08 5.41 -10.36
N ASN A 91 -7.98 4.46 -10.61
CA ASN A 91 -7.63 3.04 -10.54
C ASN A 91 -6.47 2.65 -11.49
N ASP A 92 -6.12 3.49 -12.47
CA ASP A 92 -5.01 3.22 -13.38
C ASP A 92 -3.63 3.53 -12.80
N ASN A 93 -3.52 4.43 -11.83
CA ASN A 93 -2.23 4.84 -11.26
C ASN A 93 -2.18 4.79 -9.73
N LEU A 94 -3.27 4.38 -9.07
CA LEU A 94 -3.31 4.16 -7.63
C LEU A 94 -2.40 3.00 -7.22
N THR A 95 -1.69 3.19 -6.12
CA THR A 95 -0.92 2.15 -5.42
C THR A 95 -1.38 2.04 -3.98
N ASP A 96 -1.06 0.92 -3.32
CA ASP A 96 -1.34 0.73 -1.90
C ASP A 96 -0.74 1.86 -1.05
N GLU A 97 0.48 2.27 -1.36
CA GLU A 97 1.15 3.35 -0.65
C GLU A 97 0.40 4.67 -0.77
N VAL A 98 -0.09 5.01 -1.96
CA VAL A 98 -0.86 6.24 -2.18
C VAL A 98 -2.20 6.19 -1.45
N ALA A 99 -2.92 5.06 -1.58
CA ALA A 99 -4.21 4.86 -0.91
C ALA A 99 -4.06 4.94 0.62
N GLU A 100 -3.05 4.29 1.18
CA GLU A 100 -2.77 4.26 2.61
C GLU A 100 -2.34 5.63 3.13
N LYS A 101 -1.47 6.35 2.41
CA LYS A 101 -1.12 7.75 2.75
C LYS A 101 -2.33 8.67 2.75
N TYR A 102 -3.24 8.49 1.78
CA TYR A 102 -4.47 9.28 1.70
C TYR A 102 -5.38 9.00 2.89
N LEU A 103 -5.65 7.72 3.16
CA LEU A 103 -6.54 7.29 4.25
C LEU A 103 -5.95 7.59 5.63
N ALA A 104 -4.62 7.64 5.78
CA ALA A 104 -3.96 8.05 7.01
C ALA A 104 -4.28 9.51 7.38
N LYS A 105 -4.36 10.39 6.36
CA LYS A 105 -4.72 11.79 6.53
C LYS A 105 -6.23 12.01 6.56
N ASN A 106 -6.98 11.16 5.85
CA ASN A 106 -8.42 11.30 5.64
C ASN A 106 -9.15 9.96 5.89
N PRO A 107 -9.29 9.50 7.15
CA PRO A 107 -9.90 8.18 7.42
C PRO A 107 -11.34 8.06 6.88
N LYS A 108 -12.13 9.15 6.94
CA LYS A 108 -13.49 9.21 6.37
C LYS A 108 -13.51 9.12 4.85
N GLY A 109 -12.37 9.30 4.18
CA GLY A 109 -12.20 9.16 2.74
C GLY A 109 -12.34 7.72 2.24
N GLU A 110 -12.44 6.73 3.13
CA GLU A 110 -12.80 5.34 2.81
C GLU A 110 -14.05 5.25 1.91
N ILE A 111 -14.99 6.20 2.04
CA ILE A 111 -16.21 6.27 1.22
C ILE A 111 -15.94 6.37 -0.28
N TYR A 112 -14.77 6.83 -0.71
CA TYR A 112 -14.38 6.93 -2.12
C TYR A 112 -13.90 5.61 -2.72
N PHE A 113 -13.67 4.61 -1.88
CA PHE A 113 -13.18 3.31 -2.28
C PHE A 113 -14.36 2.33 -2.46
N ALA A 114 -14.30 1.56 -3.54
CA ALA A 114 -15.16 0.41 -3.78
C ALA A 114 -14.62 -0.86 -3.10
N HIS A 115 -13.31 -0.91 -2.83
CA HIS A 115 -12.68 -1.99 -2.09
C HIS A 115 -11.54 -1.44 -1.25
N VAL A 116 -11.51 -1.82 0.03
CA VAL A 116 -10.45 -1.52 0.99
C VAL A 116 -10.10 -2.84 1.70
N PRO A 117 -8.81 -3.20 1.82
CA PRO A 117 -8.39 -4.39 2.57
C PRO A 117 -8.85 -4.30 4.03
N THR A 118 -9.29 -5.40 4.64
CA THR A 118 -9.78 -5.38 6.03
C THR A 118 -8.74 -4.95 7.05
N ASP A 119 -7.46 -5.20 6.76
CA ASP A 119 -6.29 -4.86 7.56
C ASP A 119 -5.70 -3.46 7.24
N TRP A 120 -6.40 -2.64 6.44
CA TRP A 120 -5.86 -1.36 5.96
C TRP A 120 -5.39 -0.40 7.07
N LYS A 121 -6.09 -0.38 8.20
CA LYS A 121 -5.73 0.45 9.36
C LYS A 121 -4.40 0.01 9.96
N GLU A 122 -4.17 -1.29 10.08
CA GLU A 122 -2.90 -1.84 10.56
C GLU A 122 -1.76 -1.55 9.58
N ARG A 123 -2.02 -1.67 8.26
CA ARG A 123 -1.05 -1.33 7.23
C ARG A 123 -0.61 0.13 7.31
N ILE A 124 -1.57 1.05 7.49
CA ILE A 124 -1.29 2.46 7.70
C ILE A 124 -0.45 2.66 8.96
N ASN A 125 -0.84 2.05 10.08
CA ASN A 125 -0.10 2.19 11.33
C ASN A 125 1.36 1.74 11.16
N LYS A 126 1.61 0.59 10.54
CA LYS A 126 2.98 0.11 10.27
C LYS A 126 3.81 1.04 9.37
N ARG A 127 3.16 1.85 8.52
CA ARG A 127 3.85 2.81 7.64
C ARG A 127 4.07 4.17 8.27
N VAL A 128 3.09 4.65 9.05
CA VAL A 128 3.14 5.95 9.72
C VAL A 128 4.08 5.88 10.92
N TYR A 129 4.10 4.75 11.63
CA TYR A 129 4.88 4.57 12.84
C TYR A 129 6.05 3.61 12.59
N ASN A 130 7.24 4.02 13.01
CA ASN A 130 8.36 3.13 13.18
C ASN A 130 8.06 2.23 14.38
N GLN A 131 7.83 0.94 14.10
CA GLN A 131 7.37 0.01 15.12
C GLN A 131 8.36 -0.13 16.28
N SER A 132 9.66 -0.21 15.99
CA SER A 132 10.70 -0.29 17.03
C SER A 132 10.70 0.92 17.96
N LEU A 133 10.52 2.13 17.41
CA LEU A 133 10.40 3.34 18.20
C LEU A 133 9.12 3.35 19.03
N LEU A 134 8.01 2.93 18.42
CA LEU A 134 6.71 2.90 19.07
C LEU A 134 6.70 1.90 20.23
N ASP A 135 7.26 0.70 20.04
CA ASP A 135 7.38 -0.33 21.06
C ASP A 135 8.23 0.17 22.24
N SER A 136 9.38 0.81 21.99
CA SER A 136 10.20 1.42 23.05
C SER A 136 9.47 2.54 23.82
N MET A 137 8.65 3.33 23.14
CA MET A 137 7.83 4.36 23.79
C MET A 137 6.73 3.74 24.66
N VAL A 138 6.04 2.72 24.16
CA VAL A 138 4.99 2.01 24.90
C VAL A 138 5.57 1.34 26.15
N GLU A 139 6.71 0.65 26.03
CA GLU A 139 7.39 0.01 27.17
C GLU A 139 7.79 1.05 28.23
N SER A 140 8.43 2.15 27.83
CA SER A 140 8.82 3.22 28.76
C SER A 140 7.61 3.84 29.48
N LEU A 141 6.49 4.05 28.77
CA LEU A 141 5.26 4.60 29.35
C LEU A 141 4.59 3.60 30.30
N GLN A 142 4.63 2.29 30.00
CA GLN A 142 4.16 1.24 30.90
C GLN A 142 4.97 1.18 32.20
N ASP A 143 6.27 1.44 32.12
CA ASP A 143 7.17 1.54 33.28
C ASP A 143 6.98 2.85 34.09
N GLY A 144 6.02 3.70 33.71
CA GLY A 144 5.70 4.95 34.41
C GLY A 144 6.66 6.10 34.12
N VAL A 145 7.48 6.00 33.07
CA VAL A 145 8.35 7.09 32.63
C VAL A 145 7.51 8.23 32.07
N SER A 146 7.84 9.47 32.44
CA SER A 146 7.12 10.65 31.95
C SER A 146 7.33 10.87 30.45
N GLU A 147 6.31 11.40 29.77
CA GLU A 147 6.35 11.73 28.35
C GLU A 147 7.56 12.61 27.97
N GLU A 148 7.91 13.58 28.82
CA GLU A 148 9.07 14.45 28.65
C GLU A 148 10.39 13.66 28.68
N SER A 149 10.52 12.70 29.59
CA SER A 149 11.71 11.86 29.71
C SER A 149 11.82 10.86 28.55
N VAL A 150 10.69 10.32 28.08
CA VAL A 150 10.65 9.45 26.89
C VAL A 150 11.10 10.21 25.65
N THR A 151 10.59 11.43 25.45
CA THR A 151 10.99 12.26 24.31
C THR A 151 12.44 12.70 24.37
N ASP A 152 12.98 13.05 25.55
CA ASP A 152 14.39 13.44 25.67
C ASP A 152 15.35 12.28 25.38
N THR A 153 14.99 11.07 25.82
CA THR A 153 15.78 9.85 25.61
C THR A 153 15.79 9.43 24.13
N LEU A 154 14.65 9.55 23.45
CA LEU A 154 14.47 9.09 22.07
C LEU A 154 14.67 10.21 21.03
N LYS A 155 15.05 11.43 21.44
CA LYS A 155 15.26 12.57 20.52
C LYS A 155 16.32 12.31 19.46
N ASP A 156 17.31 11.48 19.77
CA ASP A 156 18.43 11.13 18.89
C ASP A 156 18.22 9.83 18.09
N PHE A 157 17.03 9.22 18.21
CA PHE A 157 16.69 8.00 17.46
C PHE A 157 16.82 8.20 15.95
N GLN A 158 17.37 7.20 15.25
CA GLN A 158 17.60 7.28 13.81
C GLN A 158 16.64 6.38 13.05
N ILE A 159 15.97 6.95 12.04
CA ILE A 159 15.16 6.21 11.06
C ILE A 159 15.88 6.31 9.71
N ASN A 160 16.27 5.16 9.14
CA ASN A 160 17.03 5.08 7.88
C ASN A 160 18.32 5.92 7.89
N GLY A 161 19.05 5.92 9.01
CA GLY A 161 20.30 6.66 9.19
C GLY A 161 20.15 8.18 9.36
N LYS A 162 18.92 8.70 9.46
CA LYS A 162 18.65 10.11 9.77
C LYS A 162 18.00 10.25 11.14
N LYS A 163 18.45 11.23 11.93
CA LYS A 163 17.84 11.60 13.21
C LYS A 163 16.37 11.94 13.02
N ILE A 164 15.52 11.44 13.91
CA ILE A 164 14.08 11.68 13.88
C ILE A 164 13.76 13.17 14.09
N SER A 165 12.75 13.66 13.37
CA SER A 165 12.26 15.03 13.59
C SER A 165 11.38 15.11 14.83
N LYS A 166 11.36 16.26 15.52
CA LYS A 166 10.48 16.49 16.69
C LYS A 166 9.01 16.22 16.37
N LYS A 167 8.56 16.56 15.15
CA LYS A 167 7.19 16.29 14.68
C LYS A 167 6.91 14.79 14.58
N ALA A 168 7.84 14.02 14.01
CA ALA A 168 7.69 12.57 13.94
C ALA A 168 7.75 11.94 15.34
N LEU A 169 8.67 12.38 16.19
CA LEU A 169 8.79 11.89 17.57
C LEU A 169 7.48 12.09 18.35
N ASN A 170 6.93 13.31 18.32
CA ASN A 170 5.66 13.61 19.00
C ASN A 170 4.49 12.80 18.43
N LEU A 171 4.46 12.58 17.11
CA LEU A 171 3.42 11.76 16.48
C LEU A 171 3.45 10.32 17.00
N HIS A 172 4.64 9.73 17.18
CA HIS A 172 4.79 8.39 17.76
C HIS A 172 4.41 8.36 19.23
N LEU A 173 4.81 9.39 19.99
CA LEU A 173 4.48 9.50 21.41
C LEU A 173 2.95 9.56 21.62
N SER A 174 2.24 10.41 20.87
CA SER A 174 0.78 10.48 20.95
C SER A 174 0.14 9.13 20.68
N LYS A 175 0.68 8.36 19.73
CA LYS A 175 0.16 7.02 19.44
C LYS A 175 0.50 6.01 20.55
N ALA A 176 1.69 6.07 21.12
CA ALA A 176 2.09 5.22 22.24
C ALA A 176 1.18 5.46 23.45
N ILE A 177 0.84 6.73 23.74
CA ILE A 177 -0.12 7.09 24.80
C ILE A 177 -1.48 6.47 24.52
N GLU A 178 -2.03 6.61 23.30
CA GLU A 178 -3.31 5.97 22.92
C GLU A 178 -3.29 4.45 23.17
N ILE A 179 -2.18 3.79 22.84
CA ILE A 179 -2.02 2.33 23.02
C ILE A 179 -1.99 1.97 24.50
N VAL A 180 -1.20 2.67 25.31
CA VAL A 180 -1.10 2.42 26.77
C VAL A 180 -2.43 2.69 27.45
N SER A 181 -3.14 3.77 27.09
CA SER A 181 -4.48 4.05 27.62
C SER A 181 -5.51 2.98 27.24
N ALA A 182 -5.44 2.44 26.02
CA ALA A 182 -6.33 1.36 25.60
C ALA A 182 -6.05 0.05 26.39
N MET A 183 -4.77 -0.26 26.65
CA MET A 183 -4.38 -1.43 27.45
C MET A 183 -4.81 -1.31 28.92
N GLN A 184 -4.76 -0.12 29.51
CA GLN A 184 -5.20 0.13 30.88
C GLN A 184 -6.74 0.13 31.03
N GLY A 185 -7.47 0.51 29.97
CA GLY A 185 -8.93 0.48 29.95
C GLY A 185 -9.53 -0.93 29.86
N GLU A 186 -8.79 -1.93 29.39
CA GLU A 186 -9.26 -3.33 29.35
C GLU A 186 -9.20 -4.04 30.73
N ASP A 187 -8.46 -3.48 31.70
CA ASP A 187 -8.34 -4.05 33.04
C ASP A 187 -9.45 -3.59 34.01
N GLU A 188 -10.10 -2.43 33.77
CA GLU A 188 -11.18 -1.94 34.64
C GLU A 188 -12.51 -2.69 34.44
N ASP A 189 -12.79 -3.21 33.25
CA ASP A 189 -14.03 -3.95 32.97
C ASP A 189 -14.07 -5.37 33.57
N LYS A 190 -12.94 -5.88 34.11
CA LYS A 190 -12.90 -7.19 34.78
C LYS A 190 -13.05 -7.16 36.30
N VAL A 191 -13.12 -5.97 36.90
CA VAL A 191 -13.22 -5.83 38.38
C VAL A 191 -14.67 -5.69 38.86
N ASN A 192 -15.63 -5.34 38.00
CA ASN A 192 -17.02 -5.08 38.39
C ASN A 192 -18.01 -6.26 38.24
N GLU A 193 -17.56 -7.50 38.01
CA GLU A 193 -18.45 -8.69 37.92
C GLU A 193 -18.40 -9.61 39.15
N LYS A 194 -17.91 -9.13 40.30
CA LYS A 194 -17.97 -9.87 41.57
C LYS A 194 -18.36 -8.97 42.75
N GLU A 195 -19.62 -8.58 42.81
CA GLU A 195 -20.35 -8.37 44.08
C GLU A 195 -21.77 -8.92 43.98
#